data_AF-A0A9D4PBA4-F1
#
_entry.id   AF-A0A9D4PBA4-F1
#
_cell.length_a   1.000
_cell.length_b   1.000
_cell.length_c   1.000
_cell.angle_alpha   90.00
_cell.angle_beta   90.00
_cell.angle_gamma   90.00
#
_symmetry.space_group_name_H-M   'P 1'
#
loop_
_entity.id
_entity.type
_entity.pdbx_description
1 polymer ?
#
loop_
_entity_poly.entity_id
_entity_poly.type
_entity_poly.pdbx_seq_one_letter_code
_entity_poly.pdbx_strand_id
1 'polypeptide(L)'
;MDWLKLKRSALRTQSFWEQFERAVHENDTLSDSEKFLHLRSSLSGKAASAIDGIQVTGANYNTAIELLKERFGRRDVLIQEHLTQLLELPPVRNENEVIGLRRLYDHLQRNIAALSALGVKTNGYGALLCSALLRMLPSELVVNYHKELSADSKEELRDWHREFTSFSQDRSGELREGTADWP
;
A
#
# COMPACT_ATOMS: atom_id res chain seq x y z
N MET A 1 16.67 17.27 -14.67
CA MET A 1 16.67 17.16 -13.19
C MET A 1 17.21 15.80 -12.80
N ASP A 2 18.12 15.74 -11.82
CA ASP A 2 18.84 14.51 -11.43
C ASP A 2 18.05 13.74 -10.34
N TRP A 3 17.13 12.89 -10.81
CA TRP A 3 16.17 12.15 -9.99
C TRP A 3 16.84 11.13 -9.04
N LEU A 4 18.02 10.61 -9.40
CA LEU A 4 18.79 9.67 -8.58
C LEU A 4 19.30 10.30 -7.28
N LYS A 5 19.70 11.57 -7.34
CA LYS A 5 20.11 12.33 -6.13
C LYS A 5 18.94 12.55 -5.18
N LEU A 6 17.75 12.80 -5.73
CA LEU A 6 16.53 12.98 -4.94
C LEU A 6 16.12 11.65 -4.29
N LYS A 7 16.17 10.54 -5.02
CA LYS A 7 15.86 9.18 -4.51
C LYS A 7 16.76 8.78 -3.34
N ARG A 8 18.08 8.94 -3.47
CA ARG A 8 19.02 8.63 -2.38
C ARG A 8 18.82 9.53 -1.16
N SER A 9 18.47 10.81 -1.37
CA SER A 9 18.19 11.72 -0.26
C SER A 9 16.93 11.35 0.52
N ALA A 10 15.84 10.99 -0.18
CA ALA A 10 14.57 10.66 0.44
C ALA A 10 14.63 9.36 1.26
N LEU A 11 15.26 8.30 0.71
CA LEU A 11 15.44 7.04 1.43
C LEU A 11 16.29 7.21 2.70
N ARG A 12 17.34 8.04 2.63
CA ARG A 12 18.18 8.33 3.79
C ARG A 12 17.41 9.12 4.85
N THR A 13 16.55 10.06 4.45
CA THR A 13 15.70 10.81 5.36
C THR A 13 14.66 9.92 6.05
N GLN A 14 14.05 8.98 5.33
CA GLN A 14 13.07 8.06 5.92
C GLN A 14 13.72 7.11 6.94
N SER A 15 14.85 6.49 6.58
CA SER A 15 15.61 5.63 7.51
C SER A 15 16.12 6.41 8.73
N PHE A 16 16.49 7.68 8.58
CA PHE A 16 16.84 8.55 9.71
C PHE A 16 15.63 8.78 10.62
N TRP A 17 14.47 9.17 10.06
CA TRP A 17 13.29 9.49 10.86
C TRP A 17 12.80 8.28 11.66
N GLU A 18 12.74 7.09 11.06
CA GLU A 18 12.32 5.85 11.75
C GLU A 18 13.24 5.50 12.94
N GLN A 19 14.55 5.75 12.81
CA GLN A 19 15.51 5.53 13.90
C GLN A 19 15.41 6.61 14.98
N PHE A 20 15.32 7.87 14.57
CA PHE A 20 15.20 9.01 15.48
C PHE A 20 13.88 8.96 16.27
N GLU A 21 12.79 8.56 15.62
CA GLU A 21 11.47 8.46 16.21
C GLU A 21 11.47 7.49 17.40
N ARG A 22 11.98 6.27 17.19
CA ARG A 22 12.06 5.26 18.25
C ARG A 22 13.05 5.58 19.36
N ALA A 23 14.21 6.15 19.03
CA ALA A 23 15.27 6.37 20.01
C ALA A 23 15.05 7.64 20.85
N VAL A 24 14.42 8.65 20.27
CA VAL A 24 14.34 10.00 20.85
C VAL A 24 12.90 10.53 20.90
N HIS A 25 12.16 10.51 19.79
CA HIS A 25 10.84 11.15 19.73
C HIS A 25 9.81 10.48 20.66
N GLU A 26 9.75 9.15 20.64
CA GLU A 26 8.86 8.31 21.47
C GLU A 26 9.42 8.05 22.88
N ASN A 27 10.60 8.58 23.20
CA ASN A 27 11.21 8.38 24.51
C ASN A 27 10.65 9.38 25.52
N ASP A 28 9.72 8.92 26.37
CA ASP A 28 9.07 9.74 27.41
C ASP A 28 10.00 10.15 28.56
N THR A 29 11.21 9.58 28.64
CA THR A 29 12.20 10.00 29.64
C THR A 29 12.93 11.28 29.26
N LEU A 30 12.83 11.72 28.00
CA LEU A 30 13.42 12.95 27.50
C LEU A 30 12.35 14.06 27.44
N SER A 31 12.68 15.24 27.92
CA SER A 31 11.87 16.44 27.69
C SER A 31 11.94 16.88 26.23
N ASP A 32 10.92 17.61 25.76
CA ASP A 32 10.90 18.13 24.37
C ASP A 32 12.12 19.01 24.05
N SER A 33 12.65 19.74 25.04
CA SER A 33 13.89 20.51 24.89
C SER A 33 15.11 19.62 24.64
N GLU A 34 15.22 18.50 25.36
CA GLU A 34 16.28 17.50 25.17
C GLU A 34 16.13 16.78 23.84
N LYS A 35 14.91 16.38 23.47
CA LYS A 35 14.58 15.80 22.17
C LYS A 35 14.97 16.75 21.03
N PHE A 36 14.73 18.06 21.20
CA PHE A 36 15.12 19.04 20.20
C PHE A 36 16.65 19.22 20.13
N LEU A 37 17.35 19.20 21.26
CA LEU A 37 18.82 19.22 21.26
C LEU A 37 19.40 18.02 20.51
N HIS A 38 18.86 16.82 20.77
CA HIS A 38 19.24 15.60 20.05
C HIS A 38 18.95 15.69 18.55
N LEU A 39 17.77 16.16 18.16
CA LEU A 39 17.41 16.41 16.77
C LEU A 39 18.44 17.32 16.10
N ARG A 40 18.70 18.50 16.68
CA ARG A 40 19.62 19.49 16.12
C ARG A 40 21.04 18.94 15.98
N SER A 41 21.51 18.16 16.95
CA SER A 41 22.84 17.53 16.91
C SER A 41 22.98 16.46 15.81
N SER A 42 21.87 15.83 15.43
CA SER A 42 21.84 14.74 14.45
C SER A 42 21.65 15.22 13.01
N LEU A 43 21.33 16.51 12.82
CA LEU A 43 21.12 17.12 11.50
C LEU A 43 22.39 17.75 10.96
N SER A 44 22.52 17.76 9.64
CA SER A 44 23.62 18.41 8.93
C SER A 44 23.17 19.03 7.62
N GLY A 45 23.97 19.95 7.09
CA GLY A 45 23.74 20.60 5.80
C GLY A 45 22.35 21.25 5.72
N LYS A 46 21.63 20.98 4.62
CA LYS A 46 20.32 21.60 4.33
C LYS A 46 19.25 21.36 5.40
N ALA A 47 19.30 20.22 6.10
CA ALA A 47 18.33 19.90 7.13
C ALA A 47 18.59 20.70 8.41
N ALA A 48 19.87 20.83 8.82
CA ALA A 48 20.25 21.70 9.92
C ALA A 48 19.92 23.17 9.61
N SER A 49 20.25 23.65 8.40
CA SER A 49 19.93 25.01 7.95
C SER A 49 18.42 25.30 7.91
N ALA A 50 17.57 24.28 7.79
CA ALA A 50 16.13 24.47 7.73
C ALA A 50 15.54 24.92 9.07
N ILE A 51 16.16 24.50 10.19
CA ILE A 51 15.67 24.78 11.55
C ILE A 51 16.60 25.74 12.33
N ASP A 52 17.65 26.26 11.70
CA ASP A 52 18.71 27.02 12.38
C ASP A 52 18.20 28.32 13.03
N GLY A 53 17.15 28.92 12.45
CA GLY A 53 16.46 30.09 13.00
C GLY A 53 15.49 29.79 14.15
N ILE A 54 15.26 28.52 14.48
CA ILE A 54 14.33 28.10 15.54
C ILE A 54 15.11 27.92 16.84
N GLN A 55 14.70 28.61 17.90
CA GLN A 55 15.32 28.46 19.21
C GLN A 55 15.03 27.07 19.79
N VAL A 56 16.08 26.42 20.33
CA VAL A 56 16.01 25.08 20.92
C VAL A 56 15.29 25.14 22.26
N THR A 57 13.97 25.01 22.22
CA THR A 57 13.09 24.97 23.40
C THR A 57 12.01 23.92 23.17
N GLY A 58 11.48 23.33 24.24
CA GLY A 58 10.42 22.31 24.13
C GLY A 58 9.20 22.81 23.37
N ALA A 59 8.79 24.07 23.58
CA ALA A 59 7.67 24.69 22.87
C ALA A 59 7.85 24.73 21.33
N ASN A 60 9.09 24.80 20.86
CA ASN A 60 9.41 24.88 19.43
C ASN A 60 9.74 23.51 18.81
N TYR A 61 9.82 22.44 19.61
CA TYR A 61 10.25 21.12 19.12
C TYR A 61 9.33 20.60 18.01
N ASN A 62 8.01 20.61 18.25
CA ASN A 62 7.03 20.16 17.25
C ASN A 62 7.09 20.97 15.96
N THR A 63 7.24 22.29 16.06
CA THR A 63 7.42 23.18 14.90
C THR A 63 8.64 22.79 14.06
N ALA A 64 9.76 22.46 14.71
CA ALA A 64 10.98 22.02 14.01
C ALA A 64 10.78 20.67 13.32
N ILE A 65 10.07 19.73 13.95
CA ILE A 65 9.72 18.43 13.36
C ILE A 65 8.82 18.60 12.14
N GLU A 66 7.76 19.40 12.25
CA GLU A 66 6.84 19.65 11.15
C GLU A 66 7.56 20.27 9.95
N LEU A 67 8.40 21.27 10.17
CA LEU A 67 9.17 21.91 9.10
C LEU A 67 10.12 20.93 8.40
N LEU A 68 10.75 20.03 9.15
CA LEU A 68 11.61 18.99 8.58
C LEU A 68 10.80 17.95 7.81
N LYS A 69 9.64 17.53 8.32
CA LYS A 69 8.72 16.61 7.64
C LYS A 69 8.14 17.24 6.37
N GLU A 70 7.79 18.51 6.37
CA GLU A 70 7.31 19.22 5.18
C GLU A 70 8.41 19.31 4.12
N ARG A 71 9.62 19.71 4.52
CA ARG A 71 10.71 20.00 3.59
C ARG A 71 11.44 18.75 3.08
N PHE A 72 11.50 17.70 3.91
CA PHE A 72 12.27 16.48 3.62
C PHE A 72 11.46 15.19 3.72
N GLY A 73 10.32 15.19 4.41
CA GLY A 73 9.38 14.07 4.47
C GLY A 73 8.50 13.99 3.22
N ARG A 74 9.14 13.91 2.04
CA ARG A 74 8.46 13.77 0.75
C ARG A 74 7.93 12.36 0.51
N ARG A 75 7.06 11.94 1.42
CA ARG A 75 6.30 10.69 1.35
C ARG A 75 5.50 10.63 0.06
N ASP A 76 4.88 11.74 -0.33
CA ASP A 76 4.18 11.93 -1.59
C ASP A 76 5.05 11.59 -2.82
N VAL A 77 6.30 12.07 -2.87
CA VAL A 77 7.23 11.77 -3.96
C VAL A 77 7.61 10.30 -3.99
N LEU A 78 7.84 9.68 -2.83
CA LEU A 78 8.13 8.25 -2.74
C LEU A 78 6.93 7.40 -3.18
N ILE A 79 5.72 7.79 -2.78
CA ILE A 79 4.48 7.15 -3.21
C ILE A 79 4.35 7.24 -4.74
N GLN A 80 4.49 8.45 -5.30
CA GLN A 80 4.41 8.66 -6.74
C GLN A 80 5.45 7.86 -7.52
N GLU A 81 6.68 7.79 -7.02
CA GLU A 81 7.76 6.99 -7.60
C GLU A 81 7.42 5.49 -7.61
N HIS A 82 6.92 4.94 -6.49
CA HIS A 82 6.53 3.53 -6.45
C HIS A 82 5.31 3.22 -7.32
N LEU A 83 4.32 4.12 -7.39
CA LEU A 83 3.19 4.01 -8.32
C LEU A 83 3.65 4.05 -9.78
N THR A 84 4.61 4.93 -10.10
CA THR A 84 5.19 5.02 -11.45
C THR A 84 5.93 3.75 -11.80
N GLN A 85 6.78 3.24 -10.90
CA GLN A 85 7.48 1.98 -11.10
C GLN A 85 6.53 0.79 -11.31
N LEU A 86 5.38 0.74 -10.63
CA LEU A 86 4.38 -0.30 -10.87
C LEU A 86 3.85 -0.31 -12.31
N LEU A 87 3.85 0.85 -12.98
CA LEU A 87 3.33 1.01 -14.34
C LEU A 87 4.41 0.89 -15.44
N GLU A 88 5.69 0.95 -15.07
CA GLU A 88 6.81 1.16 -16.02
C GLU A 88 7.57 -0.10 -16.47
N LEU A 89 7.15 -1.31 -16.08
CA LEU A 89 7.87 -2.51 -16.54
C LEU A 89 7.50 -2.91 -17.98
N PRO A 90 8.48 -3.43 -18.76
CA PRO A 90 8.20 -3.95 -20.08
C PRO A 90 7.29 -5.19 -20.00
N PRO A 91 6.32 -5.33 -20.93
CA PRO A 91 5.43 -6.48 -20.97
C PRO A 91 6.21 -7.76 -21.28
N VAL A 92 5.85 -8.85 -20.59
CA VAL A 92 6.31 -10.19 -20.91
C VAL A 92 5.39 -10.74 -22.00
N ARG A 93 5.94 -11.08 -23.15
CA ARG A 93 5.13 -11.47 -24.34
C ARG A 93 5.02 -12.97 -24.54
N ASN A 94 5.83 -13.76 -23.83
CA ASN A 94 5.85 -15.21 -23.95
C ASN A 94 5.66 -15.82 -22.56
N GLU A 95 4.66 -16.70 -22.43
CA GLU A 95 4.38 -17.43 -21.19
C GLU A 95 5.56 -18.31 -20.72
N ASN A 96 6.42 -18.73 -21.65
CA ASN A 96 7.61 -19.52 -21.35
C ASN A 96 8.80 -18.67 -20.89
N GLU A 97 8.69 -17.33 -20.90
CA GLU A 97 9.71 -16.42 -20.40
C GLU A 97 9.65 -16.32 -18.85
N VAL A 98 9.95 -17.45 -18.19
CA VAL A 98 9.84 -17.59 -16.72
C VAL A 98 10.67 -16.54 -15.97
N ILE A 99 11.85 -16.18 -16.51
CA ILE A 99 12.70 -15.14 -15.91
C ILE A 99 12.02 -13.76 -15.99
N GLY A 100 11.37 -13.44 -17.11
CA GLY A 100 10.60 -12.21 -17.30
C GLY A 100 9.41 -12.13 -16.35
N LEU A 101 8.63 -13.22 -16.25
CA LEU A 101 7.50 -13.32 -15.33
C LEU A 101 7.93 -13.17 -13.86
N ARG A 102 9.04 -13.81 -13.47
CA ARG A 102 9.58 -13.68 -12.11
C ARG A 102 10.04 -12.25 -11.82
N ARG A 103 10.71 -11.58 -12.75
CA ARG A 103 11.10 -10.18 -12.61
C ARG A 103 9.89 -9.25 -12.45
N LEU A 104 8.83 -9.50 -13.23
CA LEU A 104 7.57 -8.77 -13.12
C LEU A 104 6.99 -8.95 -11.71
N TYR A 105 6.86 -10.19 -11.24
CA TYR A 105 6.39 -10.50 -9.89
C TYR A 105 7.22 -9.84 -8.78
N ASP A 106 8.54 -10.01 -8.80
CA ASP A 106 9.47 -9.45 -7.79
C ASP A 106 9.40 -7.92 -7.76
N HIS A 107 9.16 -7.28 -8.90
CA HIS A 107 9.01 -5.83 -8.99
C HIS A 107 7.68 -5.33 -8.41
N LEU A 108 6.58 -6.03 -8.70
CA LEU A 108 5.27 -5.73 -8.11
C LEU A 108 5.32 -5.88 -6.60
N GLN A 109 5.83 -7.02 -6.13
CA GLN A 109 5.90 -7.31 -4.70
C GLN A 109 6.72 -6.25 -3.95
N ARG A 110 7.88 -5.86 -4.47
CA ARG A 110 8.73 -4.82 -3.86
C ARG A 110 8.02 -3.47 -3.77
N ASN A 111 7.35 -3.02 -4.84
CA ASN A 111 6.70 -1.71 -4.86
C ASN A 111 5.40 -1.70 -4.04
N ILE A 112 4.60 -2.77 -4.07
CA ILE A 112 3.41 -2.92 -3.22
C ILE A 112 3.80 -2.92 -1.74
N ALA A 113 4.87 -3.64 -1.37
CA ALA A 113 5.37 -3.67 -0.01
C ALA A 113 5.83 -2.29 0.46
N ALA A 114 6.57 -1.55 -0.39
CA ALA A 114 7.00 -0.18 -0.08
C ALA A 114 5.80 0.78 0.07
N LEU A 115 4.81 0.71 -0.81
CA LEU A 115 3.58 1.50 -0.71
C LEU A 115 2.80 1.18 0.57
N SER A 116 2.72 -0.10 0.96
CA SER A 116 2.10 -0.54 2.21
C SER A 116 2.83 0.03 3.44
N ALA A 117 4.16 -0.01 3.45
CA ALA A 117 4.97 0.61 4.50
C ALA A 117 4.78 2.14 4.55
N LEU A 118 4.57 2.77 3.39
CA LEU A 118 4.16 4.17 3.24
C LEU A 118 2.65 4.36 3.44
N GLY A 119 1.94 3.43 4.09
CA GLY A 119 0.52 3.52 4.47
C GLY A 119 -0.48 3.68 3.32
N VAL A 120 -0.07 3.43 2.07
CA VAL A 120 -0.96 3.47 0.92
C VAL A 120 -1.68 2.13 0.80
N LYS A 121 -2.99 2.16 0.98
CA LYS A 121 -3.84 0.98 0.86
C LYS A 121 -4.01 0.59 -0.61
N THR A 122 -3.99 -0.71 -0.89
CA THR A 122 -4.12 -1.27 -2.24
C THR A 122 -5.44 -0.90 -2.91
N ASN A 123 -6.51 -0.65 -2.15
CA ASN A 123 -7.80 -0.19 -2.69
C ASN A 123 -7.69 1.15 -3.45
N GLY A 124 -6.70 2.00 -3.15
CA GLY A 124 -6.50 3.28 -3.83
C GLY A 124 -5.89 3.17 -5.24
N TYR A 125 -5.25 2.05 -5.60
CA TYR A 125 -4.58 1.88 -6.88
C TYR A 125 -4.76 0.49 -7.52
N GLY A 126 -5.42 -0.45 -6.85
CA GLY A 126 -5.51 -1.85 -7.24
C GLY A 126 -6.22 -2.07 -8.57
N ALA A 127 -7.29 -1.32 -8.86
CA ALA A 127 -7.99 -1.42 -10.13
C ALA A 127 -7.10 -0.98 -11.31
N LEU A 128 -6.38 0.14 -11.15
CA LEU A 128 -5.42 0.62 -12.15
C LEU A 128 -4.26 -0.37 -12.32
N LEU A 129 -3.73 -0.87 -11.21
CA LEU A 129 -2.66 -1.88 -11.24
C LEU A 129 -3.11 -3.15 -11.96
N CYS A 130 -4.30 -3.68 -11.65
CA CYS A 130 -4.86 -4.84 -12.34
C CYS A 130 -4.96 -4.60 -13.85
N SER A 131 -5.49 -3.44 -14.28
CA SER A 131 -5.59 -3.10 -15.70
C SER A 131 -4.21 -2.99 -16.39
N ALA A 132 -3.20 -2.47 -15.68
CA ALA A 132 -1.84 -2.39 -16.18
C ALA A 132 -1.21 -3.79 -16.30
N LEU A 133 -1.40 -4.64 -15.28
CA LEU A 133 -0.88 -6.01 -15.26
C LEU A 133 -1.41 -6.86 -16.40
N LEU A 134 -2.71 -6.78 -16.70
CA LEU A 134 -3.30 -7.51 -17.82
C LEU A 134 -2.67 -7.12 -19.17
N ARG A 135 -2.16 -5.89 -19.31
CA ARG A 135 -1.42 -5.46 -20.50
C ARG A 135 0.05 -5.90 -20.51
N MET A 136 0.57 -6.30 -19.35
CA MET A 136 1.99 -6.66 -19.16
C MET A 136 2.22 -8.18 -19.17
N LEU A 137 1.15 -8.96 -19.07
CA LEU A 137 1.18 -10.41 -19.13
C LEU A 137 0.96 -10.92 -20.57
N PRO A 138 1.49 -12.12 -20.89
CA PRO A 138 1.16 -12.84 -22.12
C PRO A 138 -0.36 -13.07 -22.26
N SER A 139 -0.87 -13.02 -23.49
CA SER A 139 -2.29 -13.19 -23.79
C SER A 139 -2.87 -14.51 -23.28
N GLU A 140 -2.07 -15.56 -23.31
CA GLU A 140 -2.42 -16.92 -22.86
C GLU A 140 -2.75 -16.92 -21.37
N LEU A 141 -1.91 -16.26 -20.56
CA LEU A 141 -2.13 -16.12 -19.11
C LEU A 141 -3.35 -15.25 -18.81
N VAL A 142 -3.58 -14.20 -19.59
CA VAL A 142 -4.78 -13.34 -19.45
C VAL A 142 -6.06 -14.11 -19.76
N VAL A 143 -6.05 -14.92 -20.82
CA VAL A 143 -7.19 -15.77 -21.19
C VAL A 143 -7.48 -16.79 -20.08
N ASN A 144 -6.45 -17.43 -19.52
CA ASN A 144 -6.63 -18.38 -18.42
C ASN A 144 -7.19 -17.70 -17.17
N TYR A 145 -6.68 -16.52 -16.82
CA TYR A 145 -7.21 -15.71 -15.72
C TYR A 145 -8.72 -15.42 -15.87
N HIS A 146 -9.16 -15.00 -17.05
CA HIS A 146 -10.59 -14.74 -17.29
C HIS A 146 -11.45 -16.01 -17.30
N LYS A 147 -10.91 -17.15 -17.75
CA LYS A 147 -11.60 -18.44 -17.70
C LYS A 147 -11.84 -18.87 -16.26
N GLU A 148 -10.82 -18.77 -15.40
CA GLU A 148 -10.92 -19.08 -13.97
C GLU A 148 -11.89 -18.15 -13.26
N LEU A 149 -11.82 -16.83 -13.50
CA LEU A 149 -12.77 -15.87 -12.94
C LEU A 149 -14.23 -16.21 -13.33
N SER A 150 -14.44 -16.62 -14.58
CA SER A 150 -15.77 -17.02 -15.05
C SER A 150 -16.25 -18.36 -14.48
N ALA A 151 -15.33 -19.22 -14.03
CA ALA A 151 -15.65 -20.50 -13.42
C ALA A 151 -16.12 -20.30 -11.98
N ASP A 152 -15.40 -19.49 -11.20
CA ASP A 152 -15.75 -19.13 -9.82
C ASP A 152 -17.10 -18.41 -9.75
N SER A 153 -17.34 -17.40 -10.60
CA SER A 153 -18.65 -16.74 -10.63
C SER A 153 -19.79 -17.69 -11.02
N LYS A 154 -19.51 -18.70 -11.86
CA LYS A 154 -20.49 -19.74 -12.18
C LYS A 154 -20.68 -20.74 -11.03
N GLU A 155 -19.64 -21.00 -10.23
CA GLU A 155 -19.69 -21.81 -9.00
C GLU A 155 -20.59 -21.14 -7.97
N GLU A 156 -20.33 -19.85 -7.66
CA GLU A 156 -21.12 -19.05 -6.73
C GLU A 156 -22.60 -18.98 -7.15
N LEU A 157 -22.87 -18.80 -8.45
CA LEU A 157 -24.24 -18.82 -8.98
C LEU A 157 -24.90 -20.21 -8.86
N ARG A 158 -24.15 -21.30 -9.02
CA ARG A 158 -24.66 -22.67 -8.82
C ARG A 158 -24.94 -22.94 -7.35
N ASP A 159 -24.08 -22.47 -6.45
CA ASP A 159 -24.25 -22.59 -5.00
C ASP A 159 -25.48 -21.81 -4.53
N TRP A 160 -25.62 -20.56 -4.96
CA TRP A 160 -26.80 -19.76 -4.70
C TRP A 160 -28.09 -20.44 -5.19
N HIS A 161 -28.06 -21.03 -6.40
CA HIS A 161 -29.22 -21.73 -6.95
C HIS A 161 -29.57 -22.99 -6.14
N ARG A 162 -28.56 -23.74 -5.65
CA ARG A 162 -28.77 -24.88 -4.76
C ARG A 162 -29.39 -24.47 -3.43
N GLU A 163 -28.81 -23.47 -2.76
CA GLU A 163 -29.32 -22.94 -1.49
C GLU A 163 -30.74 -22.39 -1.61
N PHE A 164 -31.01 -21.62 -2.68
CA PHE A 164 -32.34 -21.10 -2.96
C PHE A 164 -33.35 -22.23 -3.21
N THR A 165 -32.96 -23.26 -3.96
CA THR A 165 -33.84 -24.41 -4.24
C THR A 165 -34.10 -25.23 -2.97
N SER A 166 -33.09 -25.48 -2.13
CA SER A 166 -33.28 -26.18 -0.85
C SER A 166 -34.15 -25.38 0.11
N PHE A 167 -33.94 -24.06 0.19
CA PHE A 167 -34.77 -23.15 0.99
C PHE A 167 -36.24 -23.15 0.52
N SER A 168 -36.46 -23.19 -0.80
CA SER A 168 -37.81 -23.23 -1.37
C SER A 168 -38.52 -24.57 -1.14
N GLN A 169 -37.78 -25.69 -1.10
CA GLN A 169 -38.34 -27.01 -0.83
C GLN A 169 -38.69 -27.21 0.65
N ASP A 170 -37.85 -26.73 1.56
CA ASP A 170 -38.06 -26.84 3.01
C ASP A 170 -39.38 -26.16 3.45
N ARG A 171 -39.69 -24.99 2.90
CA ARG A 171 -40.95 -24.27 3.18
C ARG A 171 -42.17 -24.76 2.43
N SER A 172 -42.01 -25.54 1.37
CA SER A 172 -43.12 -26.20 0.69
C SER A 172 -43.64 -27.44 1.45
N GLY A 173 -42.85 -27.97 2.39
CA GLY A 173 -43.27 -28.99 3.35
C GLY A 173 -44.09 -28.43 4.52
N GLU A 174 -43.69 -27.28 5.07
CA GLU A 174 -44.40 -26.64 6.20
C GLU A 174 -45.81 -26.13 5.84
N LEU A 175 -46.06 -25.81 4.57
CA LEU A 175 -47.39 -25.35 4.11
C LEU A 175 -48.39 -26.49 3.82
N ARG A 176 -48.01 -27.76 4.03
CA ARG A 176 -48.92 -28.93 3.89
C ARG A 176 -49.40 -29.52 5.22
N GLU A 177 -48.82 -29.13 6.36
CA GLU A 177 -49.28 -29.57 7.70
C GLU A 177 -50.14 -28.53 8.45
N GLY A 178 -50.40 -27.37 7.85
CA GLY A 178 -51.08 -26.23 8.49
C GLY A 178 -52.50 -25.92 8.02
N THR A 179 -53.30 -26.88 7.54
CA THR A 179 -54.73 -26.64 7.27
C THR A 179 -55.62 -27.75 7.86
N ALA A 180 -55.74 -27.77 9.18
CA ALA A 180 -56.87 -28.35 9.89
C ALA A 180 -56.95 -27.72 11.30
N ASP A 181 -57.70 -26.63 11.43
CA ASP A 181 -58.67 -26.38 12.51
C ASP A 181 -59.01 -24.88 12.63
N TRP A 182 -60.24 -24.54 12.26
CA TRP A 182 -61.11 -23.54 12.90
C TRP A 182 -62.57 -23.88 12.51
N PRO A 183 -63.58 -23.63 13.39
CA PRO A 183 -64.69 -24.50 13.76
C PRO A 183 -65.72 -24.83 12.68
#